data_AF-A0A9W7FKT3-F1
#
_entry.id   AF-A0A9W7FKT3-F1
#
_cell.length_a   1.000
_cell.length_b   1.000
_cell.length_c   1.000
_cell.angle_alpha   90.00
_cell.angle_beta   90.00
_cell.angle_gamma   90.00
#
_symmetry.space_group_name_H-M   'P 1'
#
loop_
_entity.id
_entity.type
_entity.pdbx_description
1 polymer ?
#
loop_
_entity_poly.entity_id
_entity_poly.type
_entity_poly.pdbx_seq_one_letter_code
_entity_poly.pdbx_strand_id
1 'polypeptide(L)'
;MGDFTMLIHLRGPCELGGCWFLVTVVYSMAGSVGSVYLYSAYYEEDDKVDIETLQTVLGVLGAVWVSSAMVFTLVINRSHLHTFYNFGTASDYRRKCFVNAREDQDDVKSKMLTSHPDTYRSWGDELLKPWTLKNWDRWEEEKPAWFTDTWIDNVPNNYIPYDWRVKYNKTKGRVENPQMRRRSSVQQVKMLMGGVEEK
;
A
#
# COMPACT_ATOMS: atom_id res chain seq x y z
N MET A 1 9.65 11.03 -2.24
CA MET A 1 10.76 11.79 -1.63
C MET A 1 12.02 10.95 -1.85
N GLY A 2 12.83 11.29 -2.84
CA GLY A 2 14.11 10.63 -3.11
C GLY A 2 15.23 11.54 -2.64
N ASP A 3 16.25 10.98 -2.02
CA ASP A 3 17.50 11.71 -1.75
C ASP A 3 18.48 11.49 -2.92
N PHE A 4 19.48 12.37 -3.03
CA PHE A 4 20.50 12.28 -4.07
C PHE A 4 21.71 11.42 -3.67
N THR A 5 21.62 10.67 -2.57
CA THR A 5 22.78 9.97 -1.98
C THR A 5 22.90 8.52 -2.44
N MET A 6 22.03 8.09 -3.37
CA MET A 6 21.93 6.69 -3.83
C MET A 6 21.65 5.69 -2.68
N LEU A 7 21.17 6.15 -1.53
CA LEU A 7 20.80 5.29 -0.41
C LEU A 7 19.51 4.52 -0.75
N ILE A 8 19.58 3.19 -0.65
CA ILE A 8 18.41 2.31 -0.78
C ILE A 8 17.54 2.52 0.46
N HIS A 9 16.60 3.45 0.39
CA HIS A 9 15.57 3.56 1.43
C HIS A 9 14.72 2.29 1.40
N LEU A 10 14.84 1.46 2.44
CA LEU A 10 14.05 0.25 2.60
C LEU A 10 12.57 0.62 2.74
N ARG A 11 11.90 0.52 1.59
CA ARG A 11 10.47 0.37 1.31
C ARG A 11 9.53 0.43 2.53
N GLY A 12 8.69 1.47 2.58
CA GLY A 12 7.35 1.32 3.14
C GLY A 12 6.55 0.40 2.20
N PRO A 13 6.08 -0.79 2.62
CA PRO A 13 5.49 -1.76 1.71
C PRO A 13 4.26 -1.24 0.96
N CYS A 14 3.59 -0.20 1.45
CA CYS A 14 2.24 0.13 1.02
C CYS A 14 2.12 1.01 -0.24
N GLU A 15 3.15 1.77 -0.66
CA GLU A 15 2.89 2.91 -1.55
C GLU A 15 3.48 2.83 -2.96
N LEU A 16 4.66 2.24 -3.19
CA LEU A 16 5.28 2.24 -4.52
C LEU A 16 5.79 0.84 -4.96
N GLY A 17 5.46 0.50 -6.22
CA GLY A 17 5.84 -0.76 -6.89
C GLY A 17 7.34 -0.85 -7.19
N GLY A 18 7.80 -2.04 -7.63
CA GLY A 18 9.22 -2.29 -7.92
C GLY A 18 9.76 -1.44 -9.07
N CYS A 19 8.96 -1.22 -10.11
CA CYS A 19 9.37 -0.41 -11.25
C CYS A 19 9.63 1.06 -10.87
N TRP A 20 8.80 1.64 -10.00
CA TRP A 20 8.99 3.04 -9.60
C TRP A 20 10.28 3.23 -8.80
N PHE A 21 10.65 2.24 -7.99
CA PHE A 21 11.94 2.22 -7.33
C PHE A 21 13.10 2.29 -8.35
N LEU A 22 13.07 1.49 -9.42
CA LEU A 22 14.07 1.57 -10.48
C LEU A 22 14.12 2.95 -11.15
N VAL A 23 12.95 3.56 -11.40
CA VAL A 23 12.86 4.92 -11.94
C VAL A 23 13.52 5.93 -11.01
N THR A 24 13.28 5.85 -9.69
CA THR A 24 13.92 6.75 -8.72
C THR A 24 15.43 6.56 -8.64
N VAL A 25 15.91 5.32 -8.74
CA VAL A 25 17.35 5.02 -8.76
C VAL A 25 18.01 5.63 -10.00
N VAL A 26 17.42 5.43 -11.18
CA VAL A 26 17.93 6.01 -12.44
C VAL A 26 17.87 7.54 -12.40
N TYR A 27 16.79 8.11 -11.86
CA TYR A 27 16.66 9.55 -11.67
C TYR A 27 17.77 10.11 -10.76
N SER A 28 18.11 9.42 -9.66
CA SER A 28 19.22 9.83 -8.80
C SER A 28 20.58 9.74 -9.51
N MET A 29 20.84 8.69 -10.31
CA MET A 29 22.07 8.61 -11.12
C MET A 29 22.17 9.76 -12.14
N ALA A 30 21.07 10.05 -12.83
CA ALA A 30 21.00 11.16 -13.78
C ALA A 30 21.17 12.52 -13.09
N GLY A 31 20.61 12.68 -11.89
CA GLY A 31 20.78 13.88 -11.06
C GLY A 31 22.24 14.11 -10.64
N SER A 32 22.96 13.05 -10.25
CA SER A 32 24.38 13.15 -9.92
C SER A 32 25.26 13.50 -11.12
N VAL A 33 24.96 13.00 -12.33
CA VAL A 33 25.67 13.41 -13.55
C VAL A 33 25.30 14.84 -13.94
N GLY A 34 24.03 15.19 -13.82
CA GLY A 34 23.50 16.52 -14.10
C GLY A 34 24.09 17.59 -13.19
N SER A 35 24.38 17.29 -11.91
CA SER A 35 25.02 18.24 -11.01
C SER A 35 26.46 18.54 -11.40
N VAL A 36 27.23 17.55 -11.89
CA VAL A 36 28.59 17.76 -12.43
C VAL A 36 28.55 18.61 -13.69
N TYR A 37 27.60 18.32 -14.59
CA TYR A 37 27.41 19.12 -15.80
C TYR A 37 27.05 20.58 -15.46
N LEU A 38 26.11 20.78 -14.54
CA LEU A 38 25.72 22.11 -14.08
C LEU A 38 26.88 22.85 -13.39
N TYR A 39 27.66 22.16 -12.56
CA TYR A 39 28.87 22.71 -11.93
C TYR A 39 29.88 23.17 -12.98
N SER A 40 30.12 22.36 -14.02
CA SER A 40 31.04 22.72 -15.11
C SER A 40 30.57 23.92 -15.95
N ALA A 41 29.25 24.15 -16.03
CA ALA A 41 28.67 25.19 -16.88
C ALA A 41 28.51 26.56 -16.18
N TYR A 42 28.44 26.60 -14.84
CA TYR A 42 28.09 27.81 -14.08
C TYR A 42 29.13 28.28 -13.06
N TYR A 43 30.13 27.46 -12.69
CA TYR A 43 31.19 27.87 -11.76
C TYR A 43 32.51 28.14 -12.49
N GLU A 44 32.95 29.40 -12.49
CA GLU A 44 34.17 29.89 -13.17
C GLU A 44 35.23 30.51 -12.22
N GLU A 45 35.01 30.54 -10.90
CA GLU A 45 35.98 31.14 -9.94
C GLU A 45 37.15 30.22 -9.54
N ASP A 46 38.25 30.84 -9.10
CA ASP A 46 39.60 30.29 -8.82
C ASP A 46 39.66 29.06 -7.87
N ASP A 47 38.61 28.75 -7.11
CA ASP A 47 38.49 27.57 -6.24
C ASP A 47 37.80 26.38 -6.94
N LYS A 48 38.27 26.02 -8.14
CA LYS A 48 37.74 24.85 -8.87
C LYS A 48 38.23 23.55 -8.25
N VAL A 49 37.28 22.69 -7.85
CA VAL A 49 37.55 21.25 -7.75
C VAL A 49 37.76 20.76 -9.17
N ASP A 50 38.89 20.08 -9.40
CA ASP A 50 39.25 19.60 -10.72
C ASP A 50 38.15 18.69 -11.30
N ILE A 51 37.64 19.05 -12.47
CA ILE A 51 36.48 18.40 -13.09
C ILE A 51 36.82 16.94 -13.41
N GLU A 52 38.06 16.65 -13.78
CA GLU A 52 38.52 15.28 -14.04
C GLU A 52 38.49 14.43 -12.76
N THR A 53 38.93 14.98 -11.62
CA THR A 53 38.79 14.28 -10.33
C THR A 53 37.34 14.01 -9.97
N LEU A 54 36.43 14.96 -10.23
CA LEU A 54 35.01 14.83 -9.89
C LEU A 54 34.31 13.79 -10.77
N GLN A 55 34.60 13.78 -12.07
CA GLN A 55 34.12 12.75 -13.00
C GLN A 55 34.69 11.36 -12.65
N THR A 56 35.95 11.29 -12.25
CA THR A 56 36.60 10.04 -11.84
C THR A 56 35.96 9.47 -10.57
N VAL A 57 35.75 10.30 -9.55
CA VAL A 57 35.10 9.89 -8.30
C VAL A 57 33.66 9.43 -8.57
N LEU A 58 32.90 10.16 -9.39
CA LEU A 58 31.55 9.76 -9.76
C LEU A 58 31.53 8.44 -10.54
N GLY A 59 32.48 8.24 -11.46
CA GLY A 59 32.64 7.00 -12.23
C GLY A 59 32.97 5.80 -11.33
N VAL A 60 33.89 5.97 -10.38
CA VAL A 60 34.27 4.92 -9.42
C VAL A 60 33.09 4.57 -8.51
N LEU A 61 32.39 5.57 -7.95
CA LEU A 61 31.21 5.33 -7.11
C LEU A 61 30.08 4.65 -7.89
N GLY A 62 29.83 5.07 -9.13
CA GLY A 62 28.88 4.43 -10.02
C GLY A 62 29.26 2.99 -10.35
N ALA A 63 30.54 2.72 -10.61
CA ALA A 63 31.04 1.36 -10.88
C ALA A 63 30.90 0.45 -9.66
N VAL A 64 31.25 0.95 -8.46
CA VAL A 64 31.04 0.21 -7.19
C VAL A 64 29.56 -0.11 -7.01
N TRP A 65 28.67 0.85 -7.25
CA TRP A 65 27.24 0.63 -7.16
C TRP A 65 26.73 -0.42 -8.16
N VAL A 66 27.12 -0.32 -9.44
CA VAL A 66 26.76 -1.30 -10.49
C VAL A 66 27.29 -2.69 -10.14
N SER A 67 28.52 -2.79 -9.63
CA SER A 67 29.09 -4.06 -9.19
C SER A 67 28.30 -4.67 -8.03
N SER A 68 27.88 -3.85 -7.06
CA SER A 68 27.03 -4.29 -5.94
C SER A 68 25.65 -4.75 -6.43
N ALA A 69 25.02 -4.00 -7.34
CA ALA A 69 23.74 -4.39 -7.95
C ALA A 69 23.86 -5.69 -8.78
N MET A 70 24.98 -5.87 -9.48
CA MET A 70 25.28 -7.08 -10.23
C MET A 70 25.45 -8.28 -9.30
N VAL A 71 26.26 -8.17 -8.24
CA VAL A 71 26.41 -9.24 -7.24
C VAL A 71 25.06 -9.55 -6.58
N PHE A 72 24.27 -8.53 -6.23
CA PHE A 72 22.93 -8.72 -5.69
C PHE A 72 22.00 -9.51 -6.63
N THR A 73 21.98 -9.18 -7.92
CA THR A 73 21.16 -9.91 -8.92
C THR A 73 21.65 -11.32 -9.18
N LEU A 74 22.94 -11.60 -8.97
CA LEU A 74 23.49 -12.95 -9.07
C LEU A 74 23.19 -13.81 -7.83
N VAL A 75 23.14 -13.19 -6.64
CA VAL A 75 22.87 -13.86 -5.37
C VAL A 75 21.37 -14.10 -5.15
N ILE A 76 20.51 -13.21 -5.64
CA ILE A 76 19.06 -13.32 -5.45
C ILE A 76 18.48 -14.50 -6.24
N ASN A 77 17.48 -15.15 -5.67
CA ASN A 77 16.71 -16.18 -6.37
C ASN A 77 16.03 -15.56 -7.60
N ARG A 78 16.32 -16.11 -8.80
CA ARG A 78 15.76 -15.62 -10.07
C ARG A 78 14.24 -15.54 -10.08
N SER A 79 13.56 -16.37 -9.28
CA SER A 79 12.10 -16.32 -9.09
C SER A 79 11.61 -15.00 -8.50
N HIS A 80 12.44 -14.22 -7.80
CA HIS A 80 12.06 -12.94 -7.18
C HIS A 80 12.41 -11.73 -8.04
N LEU A 81 13.15 -11.91 -9.14
CA LEU A 81 13.48 -10.82 -10.06
C LEU A 81 12.22 -10.19 -10.67
N HIS A 82 11.18 -10.99 -10.89
CA HIS A 82 9.90 -10.49 -11.38
C HIS A 82 9.23 -9.48 -10.46
N THR A 83 9.51 -9.52 -9.16
CA THR A 83 8.99 -8.56 -8.20
C THR A 83 9.58 -7.16 -8.37
N PHE A 84 10.76 -7.03 -9.02
CA PHE A 84 11.41 -5.74 -9.26
C PHE A 84 10.86 -5.02 -10.50
N TYR A 85 10.57 -5.73 -11.58
CA TYR A 85 9.96 -5.12 -12.78
C TYR A 85 8.44 -5.09 -12.74
N ASN A 86 7.82 -5.80 -11.80
CA ASN A 86 6.38 -5.74 -11.61
C ASN A 86 5.95 -4.36 -11.12
N PHE A 87 4.98 -3.79 -11.84
CA PHE A 87 4.24 -2.59 -11.46
C PHE A 87 3.23 -2.85 -10.33
N GLY A 88 3.06 -4.12 -9.91
CA GLY A 88 2.09 -4.50 -8.89
C GLY A 88 2.32 -3.75 -7.58
N THR A 89 1.28 -3.05 -7.11
CA THR A 89 1.27 -2.41 -5.81
C THR A 89 1.16 -3.49 -4.73
N ALA A 90 1.63 -3.26 -3.51
CA ALA A 90 1.42 -4.23 -2.43
C ALA A 90 -0.07 -4.47 -2.15
N SER A 91 -0.93 -3.47 -2.43
CA SER A 91 -2.38 -3.62 -2.40
C SER A 91 -2.86 -4.68 -3.42
N ASP A 92 -2.33 -4.68 -4.64
CA ASP A 92 -2.64 -5.69 -5.67
C ASP A 92 -2.13 -7.08 -5.28
N TYR A 93 -0.96 -7.15 -4.63
CA TYR A 93 -0.44 -8.41 -4.10
C TYR A 93 -1.37 -8.97 -3.02
N ARG A 94 -1.84 -8.15 -2.07
CA ARG A 94 -2.81 -8.57 -1.04
C ARG A 94 -4.14 -8.99 -1.64
N ARG A 95 -4.63 -8.27 -2.66
CA ARG A 95 -5.81 -8.66 -3.44
C ARG A 95 -5.63 -10.05 -4.05
N LYS A 96 -4.48 -10.33 -4.68
CA LYS A 96 -4.18 -11.66 -5.24
C LYS A 96 -4.10 -12.73 -4.15
N CYS A 97 -3.48 -12.43 -3.01
CA CYS A 97 -3.47 -13.36 -1.87
C CYS A 97 -4.88 -13.65 -1.37
N PHE A 98 -5.76 -12.66 -1.31
CA PHE A 98 -7.15 -12.84 -0.88
C PHE A 98 -7.95 -13.73 -1.85
N VAL A 99 -7.80 -13.48 -3.16
CA VAL A 99 -8.47 -14.27 -4.22
C VAL A 99 -7.94 -15.70 -4.30
N ASN A 100 -6.62 -15.88 -4.13
CA ASN A 100 -5.98 -17.20 -4.20
C ASN A 100 -6.11 -17.98 -2.88
N ALA A 101 -6.43 -17.34 -1.77
CA ALA A 101 -6.68 -18.01 -0.51
C ALA A 101 -7.96 -18.83 -0.61
N ARG A 102 -7.87 -20.12 -0.25
CA ARG A 102 -8.99 -21.06 -0.32
C ARG A 102 -10.16 -20.59 0.55
N GLU A 103 -11.37 -21.05 0.24
CA GLU A 103 -12.60 -20.67 0.94
C GLU A 103 -12.64 -21.17 2.40
N ASP A 104 -11.81 -22.15 2.75
CA ASP A 104 -11.63 -22.69 4.11
C ASP A 104 -10.57 -21.94 4.95
N GLN A 105 -9.82 -21.02 4.36
CA GLN A 105 -8.77 -20.23 5.05
C GLN A 105 -9.29 -18.87 5.51
N ASP A 106 -10.41 -18.88 6.24
CA ASP A 106 -11.01 -17.67 6.81
C ASP A 106 -10.11 -16.99 7.84
N ASP A 107 -9.28 -17.77 8.55
CA ASP A 107 -8.30 -17.29 9.51
C ASP A 107 -7.25 -16.37 8.86
N VAL A 108 -6.74 -16.73 7.67
CA VAL A 108 -5.76 -15.94 6.93
C VAL A 108 -6.41 -14.67 6.38
N LYS A 109 -7.65 -14.77 5.87
CA LYS A 109 -8.42 -13.63 5.36
C LYS A 109 -8.78 -12.65 6.47
N SER A 110 -9.13 -13.14 7.67
CA SER A 110 -9.46 -12.32 8.83
C SER A 110 -8.31 -11.43 9.30
N LYS A 111 -7.06 -11.88 9.18
CA LYS A 111 -5.85 -11.09 9.50
C LYS A 111 -5.63 -9.91 8.54
N MET A 112 -6.20 -9.96 7.34
CA MET A 112 -6.13 -8.82 6.42
C MET A 112 -6.97 -7.64 6.93
N LEU A 113 -8.07 -7.91 7.63
CA LEU A 113 -8.95 -6.89 8.23
C LEU A 113 -8.36 -6.22 9.46
N THR A 114 -7.45 -6.88 10.18
CA THR A 114 -6.74 -6.28 11.32
C THR A 114 -5.57 -5.38 10.89
N SER A 115 -5.20 -5.41 9.61
CA SER A 115 -4.17 -4.53 9.05
C SER A 115 -4.70 -3.10 8.86
N HIS A 116 -3.80 -2.13 8.72
CA HIS A 116 -4.21 -0.73 8.51
C HIS A 116 -5.18 -0.60 7.32
N PRO A 117 -6.30 0.12 7.45
CA PRO A 117 -7.37 0.12 6.45
C PRO A 117 -6.98 0.63 5.05
N ASP A 118 -6.00 1.52 4.98
CA ASP A 118 -5.46 1.99 3.68
C ASP A 118 -4.88 0.85 2.83
N THR A 119 -4.54 -0.27 3.45
CA THR A 119 -3.92 -1.41 2.74
C THR A 119 -4.89 -2.22 1.88
N TYR A 120 -6.19 -2.13 2.17
CA TYR A 120 -7.24 -2.75 1.37
C TYR A 120 -8.23 -1.72 0.84
N ARG A 121 -8.03 -0.43 1.07
CA ARG A 121 -8.95 0.63 0.62
C ARG A 121 -9.27 0.57 -0.89
N SER A 122 -8.34 0.14 -1.72
CA SER A 122 -8.53 0.12 -3.17
C SER A 122 -9.34 -1.07 -3.70
N TRP A 123 -9.47 -2.17 -2.94
CA TRP A 123 -10.18 -3.40 -3.38
C TRP A 123 -11.12 -4.00 -2.33
N GLY A 124 -11.09 -3.47 -1.10
CA GLY A 124 -11.82 -3.99 0.05
C GLY A 124 -13.32 -3.82 -0.10
N ASP A 125 -13.78 -2.69 -0.64
CA ASP A 125 -15.22 -2.47 -0.89
C ASP A 125 -15.79 -3.46 -1.93
N GLU A 126 -14.97 -3.93 -2.87
CA GLU A 126 -15.39 -4.85 -3.95
C GLU A 126 -15.36 -6.32 -3.51
N LEU A 127 -14.33 -6.75 -2.78
CA LEU A 127 -14.11 -8.17 -2.48
C LEU A 127 -14.27 -8.49 -0.99
N LEU A 128 -13.70 -7.66 -0.13
CA LEU A 128 -13.62 -7.93 1.30
C LEU A 128 -14.97 -7.67 2.00
N LYS A 129 -15.68 -6.62 1.59
CA LYS A 129 -17.01 -6.26 2.11
C LYS A 129 -18.10 -7.31 1.82
N PRO A 130 -18.32 -7.80 0.58
CA PRO A 130 -19.32 -8.84 0.37
C PRO A 130 -18.95 -10.16 1.05
N TRP A 131 -17.66 -10.48 1.15
CA TRP A 131 -17.20 -11.67 1.86
C TRP A 131 -17.49 -11.59 3.36
N THR A 132 -17.19 -10.46 4.03
CA THR A 132 -17.52 -10.29 5.45
C THR A 132 -19.02 -10.31 5.68
N LEU A 133 -19.80 -9.62 4.84
CA LEU A 133 -21.26 -9.56 5.01
C LEU A 133 -21.92 -10.93 4.82
N LYS A 134 -21.44 -11.75 3.88
CA LYS A 134 -21.98 -13.10 3.61
C LYS A 134 -21.65 -14.10 4.72
N ASN A 135 -20.45 -14.01 5.31
CA ASN A 135 -19.98 -15.00 6.26
C ASN A 135 -20.20 -14.62 7.73
N TRP A 136 -20.69 -13.39 8.00
CA TRP A 136 -20.84 -12.89 9.37
C TRP A 136 -21.76 -13.77 10.22
N ASP A 137 -22.91 -14.17 9.68
CA ASP A 137 -23.89 -14.99 10.40
C ASP A 137 -23.29 -16.36 10.75
N ARG A 138 -22.52 -16.94 9.82
CA ARG A 138 -21.78 -18.20 10.04
C ARG A 138 -20.75 -18.06 11.16
N TRP A 139 -19.98 -16.97 11.19
CA TRP A 139 -18.96 -16.77 12.22
C TRP A 139 -19.54 -16.56 13.62
N GLU A 140 -20.75 -15.98 13.72
CA GLU A 140 -21.43 -15.85 15.00
C GLU A 140 -21.93 -17.20 15.53
N GLU A 141 -22.38 -18.09 14.64
CA GLU A 141 -22.82 -19.45 14.99
C GLU A 141 -21.62 -20.35 15.36
N GLU A 142 -20.58 -20.35 14.52
CA GLU A 142 -19.40 -21.22 14.67
C GLU A 142 -18.41 -20.71 15.72
N LYS A 143 -18.41 -19.41 16.02
CA LYS A 143 -17.46 -18.70 16.92
C LYS A 143 -16.01 -19.18 16.76
N PRO A 144 -15.40 -18.96 15.59
CA PRO A 144 -14.04 -19.43 15.34
C PRO A 144 -13.04 -18.74 16.27
N ALA A 145 -11.92 -19.40 16.57
CA ALA A 145 -10.95 -18.94 17.57
C ALA A 145 -10.33 -17.55 17.31
N TRP A 146 -10.40 -17.04 16.08
CA TRP A 146 -9.93 -15.71 15.69
C TRP A 146 -11.01 -14.62 15.82
N PHE A 147 -12.28 -14.98 15.98
CA PHE A 147 -13.43 -14.07 16.11
C PHE A 147 -13.58 -13.59 17.56
N THR A 148 -12.59 -12.84 18.02
CA THR A 148 -12.55 -12.25 19.37
C THR A 148 -13.13 -10.84 19.34
N ASP A 149 -13.64 -10.33 20.47
CA ASP A 149 -14.11 -8.94 20.60
C ASP A 149 -13.06 -7.91 20.10
N THR A 150 -11.78 -8.16 20.39
CA THR A 150 -10.66 -7.33 19.89
C THR A 150 -10.52 -7.34 18.37
N TRP A 151 -10.81 -8.48 17.73
CA TRP A 151 -10.81 -8.58 16.28
C TRP A 151 -11.99 -7.79 15.72
N ILE A 152 -13.18 -8.00 16.28
CA ILE A 152 -14.40 -7.29 15.88
C ILE A 152 -14.16 -5.79 15.97
N ASP A 153 -13.54 -5.29 17.05
CA ASP A 153 -13.18 -3.88 17.26
C ASP A 153 -12.28 -3.29 16.17
N ASN A 154 -11.34 -4.06 15.64
CA ASN A 154 -10.46 -3.61 14.56
C ASN A 154 -11.15 -3.57 13.18
N VAL A 155 -12.23 -4.32 12.98
CA VAL A 155 -12.96 -4.34 11.69
C VAL A 155 -13.68 -3.00 11.46
N PRO A 156 -13.52 -2.36 10.28
CA PRO A 156 -14.23 -1.13 9.99
C PRO A 156 -15.73 -1.36 9.85
N ASN A 157 -16.53 -0.39 10.31
CA ASN A 157 -17.97 -0.56 10.47
C ASN A 157 -18.71 -0.88 9.16
N ASN A 158 -18.23 -0.39 8.02
CA ASN A 158 -18.83 -0.67 6.70
C ASN A 158 -18.71 -2.13 6.26
N TYR A 159 -17.90 -2.95 6.94
CA TYR A 159 -17.71 -4.38 6.65
C TYR A 159 -18.59 -5.30 7.50
N ILE A 160 -19.29 -4.76 8.51
CA ILE A 160 -20.13 -5.51 9.45
C ILE A 160 -21.61 -5.28 9.09
N PRO A 161 -22.49 -6.30 9.06
CA PRO A 161 -23.93 -6.09 8.81
C PRO A 161 -24.58 -5.25 9.93
N TYR A 162 -25.67 -4.54 9.60
CA TYR A 162 -26.23 -3.53 10.51
C TYR A 162 -26.67 -4.10 11.88
N ASP A 163 -27.33 -5.25 11.86
CA ASP A 163 -27.87 -5.88 13.07
C ASP A 163 -26.76 -6.20 14.07
N TRP A 164 -25.62 -6.69 13.55
CA TRP A 164 -24.42 -6.95 14.33
C TRP A 164 -23.71 -5.67 14.78
N ARG A 165 -23.73 -4.58 14.00
CA ARG A 165 -23.18 -3.28 14.45
C ARG A 165 -23.88 -2.75 15.69
N VAL A 166 -25.20 -2.96 15.79
CA VAL A 166 -25.97 -2.56 16.98
C VAL A 166 -25.56 -3.42 18.18
N LYS A 167 -25.45 -4.74 17.99
CA LYS A 167 -25.02 -5.68 19.04
C LYS A 167 -23.65 -5.33 19.62
N TYR A 168 -22.68 -4.98 18.77
CA TYR A 168 -21.31 -4.67 19.17
C TYR A 168 -21.06 -3.18 19.47
N ASN A 169 -22.11 -2.35 19.63
CA ASN A 169 -22.01 -0.90 19.86
C ASN A 169 -21.17 -0.13 18.81
N LYS A 170 -21.06 -0.67 17.59
CA LYS A 170 -20.28 -0.12 16.47
C LYS A 170 -21.05 0.88 15.62
N THR A 171 -22.15 1.44 16.11
CA THR A 171 -23.01 2.36 15.37
C THR A 171 -22.41 3.76 15.15
N LYS A 172 -21.35 4.14 15.89
CA LYS A 172 -20.72 5.48 15.83
C LYS A 172 -19.22 5.50 15.44
N GLY A 173 -18.62 4.35 15.11
CA GLY A 173 -17.18 4.26 14.83
C GLY A 173 -16.75 4.69 13.42
N ARG A 174 -15.42 4.71 13.20
CA ARG A 174 -14.68 5.21 12.02
C ARG A 174 -15.33 4.83 10.67
N VAL A 175 -16.05 5.78 10.06
CA VAL A 175 -16.46 5.68 8.64
C VAL A 175 -15.27 6.09 7.79
N GLU A 176 -14.55 5.13 7.25
CA GLU A 176 -13.28 5.38 6.54
C GLU A 176 -13.45 5.97 5.14
N ASN A 177 -14.64 5.87 4.55
CA ASN A 177 -14.94 6.48 3.27
C ASN A 177 -15.61 7.85 3.48
N PRO A 178 -14.91 8.99 3.25
CA PRO A 178 -15.48 10.33 3.40
C PRO A 178 -16.67 10.57 2.47
N GLN A 179 -16.73 9.88 1.32
CA GLN A 179 -17.84 9.99 0.37
C GLN A 179 -19.11 9.33 0.90
N MET A 180 -19.00 8.27 1.72
CA MET A 180 -20.17 7.65 2.37
C MET A 180 -20.76 8.50 3.49
N ARG A 181 -19.95 9.31 4.19
CA ARG A 181 -20.43 10.28 5.19
C ARG A 181 -21.39 11.31 4.58
N ARG A 182 -21.22 11.66 3.30
CA ARG A 182 -22.14 12.57 2.57
C ARG A 182 -23.43 11.89 2.11
N ARG A 183 -23.45 10.56 1.92
CA ARG A 183 -24.62 9.84 1.37
C ARG A 183 -25.51 9.18 2.43
N SER A 184 -24.97 8.81 3.59
CA SER A 184 -25.73 8.03 4.58
C SER A 184 -26.85 8.83 5.25
N SER A 185 -26.64 10.12 5.53
CA SER A 185 -27.68 10.96 6.17
C SER A 185 -28.91 11.12 5.29
N VAL A 186 -28.74 11.31 3.97
CA VAL A 186 -29.85 11.49 3.03
C VAL A 186 -30.60 10.18 2.80
N GLN A 187 -29.92 9.04 2.70
CA GLN A 187 -30.58 7.73 2.54
C GLN A 187 -31.26 7.25 3.81
N GLN A 188 -30.67 7.45 5.00
CA GLN A 188 -31.32 7.10 6.27
C GLN A 188 -32.55 7.97 6.52
N VAL A 189 -32.47 9.27 6.23
CA VAL A 189 -33.64 10.17 6.29
C VAL A 189 -34.69 9.76 5.27
N LYS A 190 -34.31 9.38 4.03
CA LYS A 190 -35.28 8.94 3.02
C LYS A 190 -35.96 7.61 3.37
N MET A 191 -35.26 6.69 4.06
CA MET A 191 -35.85 5.46 4.60
C MET A 191 -36.76 5.72 5.81
N LEU A 192 -36.45 6.73 6.64
CA LEU A 192 -37.30 7.15 7.76
C LEU A 192 -38.52 7.96 7.29
N MET A 193 -38.38 8.77 6.25
CA MET A 193 -39.46 9.60 5.68
C MET A 193 -40.30 8.86 4.64
N GLY A 194 -39.87 7.69 4.17
CA GLY A 194 -40.62 6.83 3.24
C GLY A 194 -41.84 6.12 3.85
N GLY A 195 -42.21 6.46 5.08
CA GLY A 195 -43.40 5.97 5.78
C GLY A 195 -44.55 6.98 5.87
N VAL A 196 -44.44 8.16 5.24
CA VAL A 196 -45.53 9.15 5.21
C VAL A 196 -45.79 9.56 3.76
N GLU A 197 -46.39 8.65 2.99
CA GLU A 197 -47.24 9.02 1.86
C GLU A 197 -48.67 9.14 2.42
N GLU A 198 -49.06 10.36 2.82
CA GLU A 198 -50.47 10.70 3.00
C GLU A 198 -51.10 11.06 1.64
N LYS A 199 -52.35 10.61 1.50
CA LYS A 199 -53.25 10.71 0.35
C LYS A 199 -53.59 12.15 -0.06
#